data_AF-A0A090T4Y2-F1
#
_entry.id   AF-A0A090T4Y2-F1
#
_cell.length_a   1.000
_cell.length_b   1.000
_cell.length_c   1.000
_cell.angle_alpha   90.00
_cell.angle_beta   90.00
_cell.angle_gamma   90.00
#
_symmetry.space_group_name_H-M   'P 1'
#
loop_
_entity.id
_entity.type
_entity.pdbx_description
1 polymer ?
#
loop_
_entity_poly.entity_id
_entity_poly.type
_entity_poly.pdbx_seq_one_letter_code
_entity_poly.pdbx_strand_id
1 'polypeptide(L)'
;MREQQQALIKLLTQLLHDYPGIGFASDQDFRFCDVAINLGQDRRPVEADIAAKLLSDIRQLTLNGQKVKATQSSIHINVWVGEHSKRISSEHYLKQHTDFGSLSLSNVAYIGDSLNDEAMFEWLPVTFGVNNITPLLGKLSSPPSFVTAANGGYGFAELAEMLINSR
;
A
#
# COMPACT_ATOMS: atom_id res chain seq x y z
N MET A 1 -3.67 6.81 -15.39
CA MET A 1 -2.67 6.60 -14.32
C MET A 1 -1.47 7.52 -14.49
N ARG A 2 -0.62 7.40 -15.53
CA ARG A 2 0.55 8.29 -15.69
C ARG A 2 0.24 9.79 -15.73
N GLU A 3 -0.77 10.22 -16.49
CA GLU A 3 -1.15 11.65 -16.54
C GLU A 3 -1.57 12.19 -15.16
N GLN A 4 -2.32 11.38 -14.40
CA GLN A 4 -2.75 11.73 -13.05
C GLN A 4 -1.56 11.78 -12.08
N GLN A 5 -0.62 10.84 -12.20
CA GLN A 5 0.63 10.83 -11.42
C GLN A 5 1.48 12.07 -11.74
N GLN A 6 1.63 12.46 -13.01
CA GLN A 6 2.33 13.68 -13.40
C GLN A 6 1.64 14.95 -12.88
N ALA A 7 0.31 15.01 -12.94
CA ALA A 7 -0.45 16.12 -12.38
C ALA A 7 -0.27 16.20 -10.85
N LEU A 8 -0.22 15.05 -10.17
CA LEU A 8 0.04 14.96 -8.74
C LEU A 8 1.47 15.37 -8.39
N ILE A 9 2.47 14.96 -9.16
CA ILE A 9 3.86 15.43 -9.03
C ILE A 9 3.90 16.95 -9.11
N LYS A 10 3.27 17.55 -10.13
CA LYS A 10 3.24 19.01 -10.30
C LYS A 10 2.62 19.72 -9.09
N LEU A 11 1.50 19.20 -8.59
CA LEU A 11 0.82 19.74 -7.41
C LEU A 11 1.70 19.64 -6.16
N LEU A 12 2.34 18.50 -5.94
CA LEU A 12 3.21 18.27 -4.78
C LEU A 12 4.50 19.09 -4.86
N THR A 13 5.07 19.29 -6.05
CA THR A 13 6.24 20.17 -6.22
C THR A 13 5.94 21.59 -5.75
N GLN A 14 4.74 22.10 -6.02
CA GLN A 14 4.33 23.42 -5.54
C GLN A 14 4.24 23.47 -4.01
N LEU A 15 3.66 22.44 -3.38
CA LEU A 15 3.60 22.34 -1.92
C LEU A 15 4.99 22.23 -1.30
N LEU A 16 5.89 21.45 -1.91
CA LEU A 16 7.23 21.20 -1.37
C LEU A 16 8.15 22.44 -1.39
N HIS A 17 7.77 23.53 -2.07
CA HIS A 17 8.48 24.80 -1.95
C HIS A 17 8.48 25.34 -0.50
N ASP A 18 7.45 25.02 0.29
CA ASP A 18 7.36 25.41 1.70
C ASP A 18 8.16 24.46 2.63
N TYR A 19 8.77 23.41 2.08
CA TYR A 19 9.47 22.33 2.79
C TYR A 19 10.90 22.14 2.26
N PRO A 20 11.81 23.10 2.51
CA PRO A 20 13.16 23.06 1.96
C PRO A 20 13.93 21.80 2.41
N GLY A 21 14.55 21.12 1.46
CA GLY A 21 15.32 19.88 1.70
C GLY A 21 14.49 18.60 1.77
N ILE A 22 13.18 18.67 1.50
CA ILE A 22 12.31 17.50 1.32
C ILE A 22 11.97 17.39 -0.17
N GLY A 23 12.19 16.21 -0.74
CA GLY A 23 11.95 15.93 -2.16
C GLY A 23 11.25 14.59 -2.35
N PHE A 24 11.10 14.18 -3.62
CA PHE A 24 10.55 12.86 -3.95
C PHE A 24 11.53 11.73 -3.64
N ALA A 25 10.99 10.53 -3.47
CA ALA A 25 11.78 9.31 -3.33
C ALA A 25 12.57 9.03 -4.60
N SER A 26 13.75 8.42 -4.46
CA SER A 26 14.64 8.10 -5.59
C SER A 26 14.05 7.06 -6.54
N ASP A 27 13.07 6.28 -6.09
CA ASP A 27 12.33 5.29 -6.87
C ASP A 27 11.06 5.86 -7.53
N GLN A 28 10.78 7.16 -7.42
CA GLN A 28 9.52 7.76 -7.90
C GLN A 28 9.25 7.51 -9.40
N ASP A 29 10.29 7.49 -10.23
CA ASP A 29 10.15 7.25 -11.68
C ASP A 29 9.59 5.86 -12.01
N PHE A 30 9.69 4.91 -11.08
CA PHE A 30 9.15 3.55 -11.21
C PHE A 30 7.75 3.40 -10.63
N ARG A 31 7.18 4.43 -9.99
CA ARG A 31 5.85 4.42 -9.38
C ARG A 31 4.80 4.95 -10.34
N PHE A 32 3.73 4.20 -10.58
CA PHE A 32 2.70 4.56 -11.58
C PHE A 32 1.39 5.09 -10.97
N CYS A 33 1.10 4.69 -9.74
CA CYS A 33 -0.20 4.89 -9.10
C CYS A 33 -0.14 5.91 -7.95
N ASP A 34 1.06 6.21 -7.46
CA ASP A 34 1.31 7.11 -6.35
C ASP A 34 2.56 7.96 -6.57
N VAL A 35 2.71 8.95 -5.69
CA VAL A 35 3.90 9.79 -5.54
C VAL A 35 4.44 9.66 -4.13
N ALA A 36 5.69 9.25 -4.00
CA ALA A 36 6.39 9.08 -2.74
C ALA A 36 7.28 10.30 -2.45
N ILE A 37 7.06 10.91 -1.30
CA ILE A 37 7.91 11.96 -0.74
C ILE A 37 8.89 11.31 0.23
N ASN A 38 10.18 11.63 0.10
CA ASN A 38 11.26 11.04 0.87
C ASN A 38 11.37 11.65 2.27
N LEU A 39 11.03 10.85 3.28
CA LEU A 39 11.23 11.22 4.68
C LEU A 39 12.59 10.74 5.21
N GLY A 40 13.14 9.64 4.72
CA GLY A 40 14.34 9.04 5.32
C GLY A 40 14.90 7.81 4.62
N GLN A 41 14.62 7.60 3.32
CA GLN A 41 15.12 6.43 2.59
C GLN A 41 16.64 6.45 2.42
N ASP A 42 17.19 7.61 2.07
CA ASP A 42 18.61 7.86 1.76
C ASP A 42 19.08 9.22 2.33
N ARG A 43 18.36 9.72 3.33
CA ARG A 43 18.64 10.98 4.04
C ARG A 43 18.45 10.81 5.53
N ARG A 44 19.02 11.72 6.33
CA ARG A 44 18.67 11.83 7.75
C ARG A 44 17.15 12.01 7.88
N PRO A 45 16.44 11.27 8.75
CA PRO A 45 14.98 11.36 8.86
C PRO A 45 14.46 12.79 9.01
N VAL A 46 13.34 13.11 8.35
CA VAL A 46 12.60 14.36 8.58
C VAL A 46 12.10 14.34 10.03
N GLU A 47 12.21 15.49 10.71
CA GLU A 47 11.66 15.66 12.05
C GLU A 47 10.16 15.34 12.10
N ALA A 48 9.71 14.65 13.14
CA ALA A 48 8.36 14.09 13.20
C ALA A 48 7.26 15.15 13.02
N ASP A 49 7.43 16.32 13.61
CA ASP A 49 6.46 17.43 13.51
C ASP A 49 6.37 17.98 12.08
N ILE A 50 7.50 18.06 11.37
CA ILE A 50 7.53 18.50 9.97
C ILE A 50 6.82 17.46 9.08
N ALA A 51 7.12 16.17 9.28
CA ALA A 51 6.47 15.09 8.54
C ALA A 51 4.95 15.05 8.78
N ALA A 52 4.51 15.24 10.04
CA ALA A 52 3.11 15.29 10.40
C ALA A 52 2.39 16.49 9.78
N LYS A 53 3.02 17.68 9.80
CA LYS A 53 2.48 18.87 9.15
C LYS A 53 2.37 18.67 7.63
N LEU A 54 3.41 18.16 6.98
CA LEU A 54 3.41 17.89 5.56
C LEU A 54 2.31 16.89 5.18
N LEU A 55 2.15 15.80 5.93
CA LEU A 55 1.06 14.83 5.74
C LEU A 55 -0.32 15.49 5.85
N SER A 56 -0.50 16.38 6.84
CA SER A 56 -1.75 17.13 7.01
C SER A 56 -2.01 18.04 5.81
N ASP A 57 -1.03 18.82 5.38
CA ASP A 57 -1.16 19.74 4.25
C ASP A 57 -1.50 18.99 2.96
N ILE A 58 -0.82 17.86 2.69
CA ILE A 58 -1.12 17.00 1.54
C ILE A 58 -2.57 16.52 1.56
N ARG A 59 -3.10 16.14 2.72
CA ARG A 59 -4.48 15.65 2.86
C ARG A 59 -5.54 16.73 2.67
N GLN A 60 -5.17 18.01 2.71
CA GLN A 60 -6.06 19.12 2.36
C GLN A 60 -6.14 19.39 0.86
N LEU A 61 -5.22 18.81 0.07
CA LEU A 61 -5.17 19.04 -1.36
C LEU A 61 -6.31 18.34 -2.11
N THR A 62 -6.67 18.92 -3.25
CA THR A 62 -7.54 18.30 -4.24
C THR A 62 -6.90 18.37 -5.62
N LEU A 63 -7.15 17.35 -6.44
CA LEU A 63 -6.68 17.27 -7.82
C LEU A 63 -7.85 16.83 -8.69
N ASN A 64 -8.20 17.62 -9.71
CA ASN A 64 -9.31 17.35 -10.63
C ASN A 64 -10.64 17.05 -9.91
N GLY A 65 -10.93 17.78 -8.81
CA GLY A 65 -12.15 17.61 -8.02
C GLY A 65 -12.14 16.41 -7.06
N GLN A 66 -11.04 15.64 -7.00
CA GLN A 66 -10.89 14.50 -6.09
C GLN A 66 -9.96 14.85 -4.92
N LYS A 67 -10.26 14.33 -3.73
CA LYS A 67 -9.38 14.49 -2.56
C LYS A 67 -8.08 13.72 -2.76
N VAL A 68 -6.97 14.34 -2.41
CA VAL A 68 -5.67 13.70 -2.32
C VAL A 68 -5.61 12.84 -1.06
N LYS A 69 -5.21 11.58 -1.23
CA LYS A 69 -5.01 10.63 -0.13
C LYS A 69 -3.52 10.49 0.13
N ALA A 70 -3.15 10.30 1.40
CA ALA A 70 -1.77 10.07 1.78
C ALA A 70 -1.63 9.19 3.02
N THR A 71 -0.61 8.34 3.02
CA THR A 71 -0.16 7.54 4.17
C THR A 71 1.31 7.76 4.42
N GLN A 72 1.70 7.73 5.69
CA GLN A 72 3.07 7.92 6.12
C GLN A 72 3.64 6.60 6.64
N SER A 73 4.83 6.26 6.18
CA SER A 73 5.72 5.25 6.76
C SER A 73 6.92 5.93 7.44
N SER A 74 7.88 5.15 7.91
CA SER A 74 9.13 5.69 8.47
C SER A 74 10.02 6.38 7.44
N ILE A 75 9.89 6.03 6.15
CA ILE A 75 10.77 6.52 5.08
C ILE A 75 10.06 7.32 3.99
N HIS A 76 8.73 7.21 3.87
CA HIS A 76 7.95 7.86 2.82
C HIS A 76 6.64 8.46 3.32
N ILE A 77 6.18 9.52 2.64
CA ILE A 77 4.74 9.79 2.51
C ILE A 77 4.33 9.35 1.11
N ASN A 78 3.47 8.33 1.01
CA ASN A 78 2.90 7.90 -0.26
C ASN A 78 1.59 8.66 -0.50
N VAL A 79 1.48 9.31 -1.65
CA VAL A 79 0.38 10.21 -2.02
C VAL A 79 -0.29 9.72 -3.29
N TRP A 80 -1.61 9.65 -3.32
CA TRP A 80 -2.36 9.24 -4.51
C TRP A 80 -3.73 9.91 -4.58
N VAL A 81 -4.42 9.73 -5.70
CA VAL A 81 -5.77 10.22 -5.92
C VAL A 81 -6.62 9.10 -6.48
N GLY A 82 -7.86 8.99 -6.02
CA GLY A 82 -8.80 7.93 -6.42
C GLY A 82 -8.87 6.76 -5.43
N GLU A 83 -9.60 5.73 -5.84
CA GLU A 83 -9.79 4.51 -5.06
C GLU A 83 -8.77 3.45 -5.48
N HIS A 84 -7.62 3.48 -4.82
CA HIS A 84 -6.60 2.44 -4.96
C HIS A 84 -6.61 1.57 -3.71
N SER A 85 -6.90 0.29 -3.89
CA SER A 85 -6.72 -0.73 -2.87
C SER A 85 -6.25 -2.01 -3.53
N LYS A 86 -5.50 -2.83 -2.77
CA LYS A 86 -5.05 -4.14 -3.24
C LYS A 86 -6.23 -5.00 -3.71
N ARG A 87 -7.39 -4.87 -3.05
CA ARG A 87 -8.66 -5.49 -3.46
C ARG A 87 -9.12 -5.04 -4.84
N ILE A 88 -9.31 -3.74 -5.06
CA ILE A 88 -9.85 -3.22 -6.33
C ILE A 88 -8.97 -3.68 -7.50
N SER A 89 -7.64 -3.58 -7.35
CA SER A 89 -6.70 -4.02 -8.37
C SER A 89 -6.72 -5.54 -8.59
N SER A 90 -6.77 -6.34 -7.52
CA SER A 90 -6.80 -7.80 -7.63
C SER A 90 -8.10 -8.32 -8.24
N GLU A 91 -9.25 -7.77 -7.82
CA GLU A 91 -10.56 -8.11 -8.37
C GLU A 91 -10.63 -7.76 -9.86
N HIS A 92 -10.12 -6.59 -10.25
CA HIS A 92 -10.05 -6.20 -11.65
C HIS A 92 -9.16 -7.15 -12.47
N TYR A 93 -8.00 -7.52 -11.94
CA TYR A 93 -7.11 -8.49 -12.59
C TYR A 93 -7.79 -9.84 -12.79
N LEU A 94 -8.46 -10.38 -11.76
CA LEU A 94 -9.19 -11.65 -11.89
C LEU A 94 -10.32 -11.56 -12.91
N LYS A 95 -11.09 -10.46 -12.94
CA LYS A 95 -12.14 -10.23 -13.95
C LYS A 95 -11.62 -10.19 -15.38
N GLN A 96 -10.40 -9.74 -15.59
CA GLN A 96 -9.79 -9.64 -16.91
C GLN A 96 -9.19 -10.97 -17.40
N HIS A 97 -8.74 -11.83 -16.49
CA HIS A 97 -7.92 -13.00 -16.84
C HIS A 97 -8.56 -14.34 -16.48
N THR A 98 -9.75 -14.34 -15.89
CA THR A 98 -10.48 -15.55 -15.51
C THR A 98 -11.96 -15.40 -15.87
N ASP A 99 -12.68 -16.52 -15.94
CA ASP A 99 -14.15 -16.48 -15.91
C ASP A 99 -14.61 -16.19 -14.48
N PHE A 100 -14.59 -14.90 -14.12
CA PHE A 100 -14.83 -14.46 -12.75
C PHE A 100 -16.22 -14.87 -12.21
N GLY A 101 -17.20 -15.07 -13.10
CA GLY A 101 -18.53 -15.53 -12.69
C GLY A 101 -18.57 -16.97 -12.18
N SER A 102 -17.64 -17.81 -12.65
CA SER A 102 -17.51 -19.21 -12.21
C SER A 102 -16.32 -19.44 -11.24
N LEU A 103 -15.46 -18.44 -11.06
CA LEU A 103 -14.34 -18.52 -10.13
C LEU A 103 -14.81 -18.57 -8.67
N SER A 104 -14.60 -19.71 -8.02
CA SER A 104 -14.76 -19.81 -6.56
C SER A 104 -13.65 -19.05 -5.85
N LEU A 105 -14.00 -18.02 -5.07
CA LEU A 105 -13.03 -17.26 -4.27
C LEU A 105 -12.33 -18.13 -3.21
N SER A 106 -12.88 -19.28 -2.84
CA SER A 106 -12.19 -20.26 -1.97
C SER A 106 -10.96 -20.89 -2.62
N ASN A 107 -10.84 -20.80 -3.95
CA ASN A 107 -9.65 -21.23 -4.70
C ASN A 107 -8.63 -20.10 -4.87
N VAL A 108 -8.87 -18.93 -4.29
CA VAL A 108 -7.98 -17.76 -4.35
C VAL A 108 -7.47 -17.49 -2.94
N ALA A 109 -6.16 -17.55 -2.76
CA ALA A 109 -5.51 -17.19 -1.51
C ALA A 109 -4.80 -15.84 -1.63
N TYR A 110 -4.75 -15.10 -0.53
CA TYR A 110 -3.98 -13.86 -0.43
C TYR A 110 -3.02 -13.92 0.75
N ILE A 111 -1.83 -13.34 0.57
CA ILE A 111 -0.83 -13.22 1.63
C ILE A 111 -0.30 -11.78 1.69
N GLY A 112 -0.28 -11.20 2.89
CA GLY A 112 0.15 -9.81 3.13
C GLY A 112 0.81 -9.63 4.51
N ASP A 113 1.18 -8.39 4.85
CA ASP A 113 2.00 -8.11 6.03
C ASP A 113 1.70 -6.78 6.73
N SER A 114 0.80 -5.97 6.18
CA SER A 114 0.65 -4.56 6.53
C SER A 114 -0.81 -4.10 6.60
N LEU A 115 -1.06 -2.87 7.06
CA LEU A 115 -2.42 -2.35 7.20
C LEU A 115 -3.14 -2.15 5.86
N ASN A 116 -2.42 -1.95 4.76
CA ASN A 116 -3.06 -1.77 3.44
C ASN A 116 -3.54 -3.10 2.81
N ASP A 117 -3.29 -4.22 3.48
CA ASP A 117 -3.74 -5.56 3.12
C ASP A 117 -5.16 -5.87 3.63
N GLU A 118 -5.69 -5.08 4.57
CA GLU A 118 -6.98 -5.32 5.22
C GLU A 118 -8.13 -5.55 4.24
N ALA A 119 -8.19 -4.76 3.17
CA ALA A 119 -9.23 -4.89 2.16
C ALA A 119 -9.18 -6.23 1.41
N MET A 120 -8.01 -6.89 1.36
CA MET A 120 -7.89 -8.25 0.83
C MET A 120 -8.31 -9.29 1.86
N PHE A 121 -7.94 -9.10 3.14
CA PHE A 121 -8.34 -9.98 4.25
C PHE A 121 -9.86 -10.01 4.44
N GLU A 122 -10.52 -8.85 4.28
CA GLU A 122 -11.98 -8.75 4.33
C GLU A 122 -12.66 -9.44 3.13
N TRP A 123 -12.05 -9.37 1.95
CA TRP A 123 -12.68 -9.79 0.70
C TRP A 123 -12.56 -11.29 0.43
N LEU A 124 -11.39 -11.87 0.69
CA LEU A 124 -11.10 -13.27 0.36
C LEU A 124 -11.31 -14.19 1.57
N PRO A 125 -11.89 -15.38 1.38
CA PRO A 125 -12.17 -16.31 2.47
C PRO A 125 -10.91 -16.99 3.02
N VAL A 126 -9.84 -17.08 2.21
CA VAL A 126 -8.59 -17.76 2.59
C VAL A 126 -7.45 -16.76 2.51
N THR A 127 -7.06 -16.20 3.65
CA THR A 127 -5.98 -15.20 3.71
C THR A 127 -4.92 -15.52 4.75
N PHE A 128 -3.71 -15.06 4.48
CA PHE A 128 -2.52 -15.28 5.28
C PHE A 128 -1.83 -13.94 5.59
N GLY A 129 -1.37 -13.79 6.81
CA GLY A 129 -0.40 -12.78 7.20
C GLY A 129 0.96 -13.42 7.40
N VAL A 130 2.04 -12.82 6.90
CA VAL A 130 3.38 -13.18 7.42
C VAL A 130 3.59 -12.55 8.79
N ASN A 131 4.46 -13.09 9.64
CA ASN A 131 4.56 -12.71 11.05
C ASN A 131 4.85 -11.21 11.30
N ASN A 132 5.33 -10.47 10.30
CA ASN A 132 5.43 -9.01 10.34
C ASN A 132 4.10 -8.31 10.67
N ILE A 133 2.97 -8.94 10.39
CA ILE A 133 1.64 -8.40 10.67
C ILE A 133 1.27 -8.43 12.15
N THR A 134 1.93 -9.28 12.96
CA THR A 134 1.58 -9.53 14.36
C THR A 134 1.47 -8.24 15.21
N PRO A 135 2.41 -7.28 15.13
CA PRO A 135 2.30 -6.01 15.85
C PRO A 135 1.16 -5.10 15.36
N LEU A 136 0.59 -5.38 14.18
CA LEU A 136 -0.44 -4.59 13.51
C LEU A 136 -1.85 -5.18 13.70
N LEU A 137 -1.98 -6.42 14.17
CA LEU A 137 -3.27 -7.13 14.30
C LEU A 137 -4.31 -6.32 15.10
N GLY A 138 -3.89 -5.66 16.19
CA GLY A 138 -4.79 -4.83 17.00
C GLY A 138 -5.30 -3.55 16.33
N LYS A 139 -4.78 -3.21 15.14
CA LYS A 139 -5.20 -2.07 14.32
C LYS A 139 -6.07 -2.48 13.12
N LEU A 140 -6.24 -3.78 12.90
CA LEU A 140 -7.07 -4.33 11.82
C LEU A 140 -8.47 -4.66 12.36
N SER A 141 -9.48 -4.15 11.67
CA SER A 141 -10.88 -4.59 11.82
C SER A 141 -11.07 -5.97 11.19
N SER A 142 -10.38 -6.25 10.08
CA SER A 142 -10.43 -7.53 9.35
C SER A 142 -9.03 -8.16 9.29
N PRO A 143 -8.65 -9.02 10.25
CA PRO A 143 -7.36 -9.71 10.24
C PRO A 143 -7.33 -10.86 9.23
N PRO A 144 -6.14 -11.34 8.82
CA PRO A 144 -6.03 -12.53 7.98
C PRO A 144 -6.54 -13.79 8.70
N SER A 145 -6.98 -14.79 7.93
CA SER A 145 -7.47 -16.07 8.47
C SER A 145 -6.38 -16.86 9.21
N PHE A 146 -5.14 -16.74 8.75
CA PHE A 146 -3.97 -17.43 9.31
C PHE A 146 -2.78 -16.47 9.39
N VAL A 147 -1.86 -16.73 10.32
CA VAL A 147 -0.57 -16.01 10.40
C VAL A 147 0.55 -17.04 10.42
N THR A 148 1.51 -16.90 9.49
CA THR A 148 2.69 -17.77 9.44
C THR A 148 3.68 -17.40 10.54
N ALA A 149 4.53 -18.34 10.96
CA ALA A 149 5.46 -18.12 12.06
C ALA A 149 6.63 -17.22 11.68
N ALA A 150 7.09 -17.31 10.43
CA ALA A 150 8.25 -16.56 9.96
C ALA A 150 7.90 -15.20 9.34
N ASN A 151 8.88 -14.29 9.34
CA ASN A 151 8.76 -12.94 8.78
C ASN A 151 8.98 -12.94 7.25
N GLY A 152 8.32 -12.02 6.56
CA GLY A 152 8.58 -11.66 5.17
C GLY A 152 8.61 -12.87 4.24
N GLY A 153 9.63 -12.93 3.38
CA GLY A 153 9.80 -14.03 2.43
C GLY A 153 9.89 -15.43 3.06
N TYR A 154 10.39 -15.56 4.29
CA TYR A 154 10.42 -16.85 4.99
C TYR A 154 9.01 -17.30 5.39
N GLY A 155 8.15 -16.38 5.83
CA GLY A 155 6.75 -16.67 6.10
C GLY A 155 5.97 -17.04 4.84
N PHE A 156 6.33 -16.47 3.68
CA PHE A 156 5.79 -16.90 2.39
C PHE A 156 6.25 -18.33 2.02
N ALA A 157 7.53 -18.64 2.24
CA ALA A 157 8.07 -19.97 1.97
C ALA A 157 7.39 -21.06 2.83
N GLU A 158 7.11 -20.76 4.11
CA GLU A 158 6.33 -21.61 5.01
C GLU A 158 4.94 -21.92 4.42
N LEU A 159 4.21 -20.90 3.97
CA LEU A 159 2.91 -21.10 3.30
C LEU A 159 3.05 -21.96 2.03
N ALA A 160 4.05 -21.68 1.20
CA ALA A 160 4.27 -22.43 -0.04
C ALA A 160 4.54 -23.92 0.25
N GLU A 161 5.34 -24.22 1.27
CA GLU A 161 5.63 -25.59 1.69
C GLU A 161 4.37 -26.30 2.21
N MET A 162 3.54 -25.63 3.02
CA MET A 162 2.26 -26.17 3.47
C MET A 162 1.35 -26.55 2.29
N LEU A 163 1.23 -25.66 1.29
CA LEU A 163 0.37 -25.88 0.11
C LEU A 163 0.89 -27.01 -0.80
N ILE A 164 2.20 -27.15 -0.92
CA ILE A 164 2.82 -28.23 -1.72
C ILE A 164 2.62 -29.58 -1.01
N ASN A 165 2.74 -29.62 0.30
CA ASN A 165 2.62 -30.83 1.11
C ASN A 165 1.17 -31.25 1.39
N SER A 166 0.20 -30.35 1.21
CA SER A 166 -1.25 -30.64 1.33
C SER A 166 -1.88 -31.25 0.08
N ARG A 167 -1.06 -31.65 -0.89
CA ARG A 167 -1.48 -32.30 -2.14
C ARG A 167 -1.70 -33.80 -2.00
#